data_AF-A0A521NN02-F1
#
_entry.id   AF-A0A521NN02-F1
#
_cell.length_a   1.000
_cell.length_b   1.000
_cell.length_c   1.000
_cell.angle_alpha   90.00
_cell.angle_beta   90.00
_cell.angle_gamma   90.00
#
_symmetry.space_group_name_H-M   'P 1'
#
loop_
_entity.id
_entity.type
_entity.pdbx_description
1 polymer ?
#
loop_
_entity_poly.entity_id
_entity_poly.type
_entity_poly.pdbx_seq_one_letter_code
_entity_poly.pdbx_strand_id
1 'polypeptide(L)'
;MSAAELAARRTRIDRIDAVLVRLVAARQRQVALIAGLKAGPESVRDPQRVAAILARVRSAAGRCGLDEALAVAVWRELLERSAEAQQALLRRSDPIGRLDDGQAAGASPSSLSAPRSSMLDGTVVQESS
;
A
#
# COMPACT_ATOMS: atom_id res chain seq x y z
N MET A 1 -41.89 -16.27 -22.88
CA MET A 1 -40.45 -16.37 -23.21
C MET A 1 -40.09 -17.85 -23.28
N SER A 2 -39.66 -18.33 -24.44
CA SER A 2 -39.39 -19.76 -24.65
C SER A 2 -38.04 -20.19 -24.04
N ALA A 3 -37.83 -21.50 -23.89
CA ALA A 3 -36.52 -22.03 -23.49
C ALA A 3 -35.41 -21.63 -24.46
N ALA A 4 -35.71 -21.62 -25.76
CA ALA A 4 -34.78 -21.18 -26.80
C ALA A 4 -34.44 -19.68 -26.69
N GLU A 5 -35.43 -18.82 -26.43
CA GLU A 5 -35.20 -17.39 -26.19
C GLU A 5 -34.34 -17.14 -24.94
N LEU A 6 -34.59 -17.87 -23.84
CA LEU A 6 -33.79 -17.76 -22.63
C LEU A 6 -32.32 -18.14 -22.89
N ALA A 7 -32.08 -19.25 -23.58
CA ALA A 7 -30.73 -19.70 -23.93
C ALA A 7 -29.99 -18.67 -24.81
N ALA A 8 -30.67 -18.09 -25.80
CA ALA A 8 -30.10 -17.04 -26.65
C ALA A 8 -29.74 -15.78 -25.85
N ARG A 9 -30.59 -15.38 -24.88
CA ARG A 9 -30.32 -14.24 -24.00
C ARG A 9 -29.12 -14.48 -23.10
N ARG A 10 -29.01 -15.67 -22.49
CA ARG A 10 -27.84 -16.07 -21.67
C ARG A 10 -26.54 -16.04 -22.48
N THR A 11 -26.56 -16.63 -23.67
CA THR A 11 -25.40 -16.60 -24.57
C THR A 11 -24.96 -15.16 -24.92
N ARG A 12 -25.92 -14.23 -25.01
CA ARG A 12 -25.59 -12.81 -25.23
C ARG A 12 -24.94 -12.18 -24.00
N ILE A 13 -25.40 -12.52 -22.79
CA ILE A 13 -24.78 -12.08 -21.52
C ILE A 13 -23.35 -12.61 -21.43
N ASP A 14 -23.14 -13.91 -21.69
CA ASP A 14 -21.80 -14.53 -21.62
C ASP A 14 -20.79 -13.82 -22.53
N ARG A 15 -21.23 -13.39 -23.72
CA ARG A 15 -20.39 -12.62 -24.66
C ARG A 15 -20.06 -11.22 -24.12
N ILE A 16 -21.01 -10.55 -23.48
CA ILE A 16 -20.77 -9.25 -22.82
C ILE A 16 -19.75 -9.44 -21.70
N ASP A 17 -19.94 -10.46 -20.86
CA ASP A 17 -19.06 -10.74 -19.73
C ASP A 17 -17.63 -11.05 -20.19
N ALA A 18 -17.47 -11.81 -21.28
CA ALA A 18 -16.16 -12.06 -21.87
C ALA A 18 -15.47 -10.77 -22.34
N VAL A 19 -16.21 -9.78 -22.85
CA VAL A 19 -15.67 -8.45 -23.20
C VAL A 19 -15.30 -7.68 -21.93
N LEU A 20 -16.16 -7.68 -20.91
CA LEU A 20 -15.91 -6.98 -19.64
C LEU A 20 -14.62 -7.48 -18.97
N VAL A 21 -14.41 -8.80 -18.91
CA VAL A 21 -13.18 -9.39 -18.35
C VAL A 21 -11.93 -8.87 -19.07
N ARG A 22 -11.94 -8.85 -20.41
CA ARG A 22 -10.80 -8.34 -21.19
C ARG A 22 -10.54 -6.86 -20.94
N LEU A 23 -11.59 -6.05 -20.83
CA LEU A 23 -11.47 -4.61 -20.54
C LEU A 23 -10.94 -4.34 -19.14
N VAL A 24 -11.43 -5.08 -18.13
CA VAL A 24 -10.93 -4.98 -16.76
C VAL A 24 -9.46 -5.38 -16.67
N ALA A 25 -9.07 -6.47 -17.33
CA ALA A 25 -7.67 -6.90 -17.41
C ALA A 25 -6.77 -5.83 -18.08
N ALA A 26 -7.24 -5.22 -19.18
CA ALA A 26 -6.52 -4.13 -19.84
C ALA A 26 -6.35 -2.90 -18.93
N ARG A 27 -7.41 -2.54 -18.20
CA ARG A 27 -7.36 -1.47 -17.19
C ARG A 27 -6.33 -1.76 -16.10
N GLN A 28 -6.30 -2.98 -15.57
CA GLN A 28 -5.33 -3.38 -14.53
C GLN A 28 -3.89 -3.28 -15.02
N ARG A 29 -3.60 -3.69 -16.26
CA ARG A 29 -2.25 -3.52 -16.85
C ARG A 29 -1.82 -2.05 -16.89
N GLN A 30 -2.71 -1.14 -17.29
CA GLN A 30 -2.42 0.30 -17.30
C GLN A 30 -2.15 0.85 -15.91
N VAL A 31 -2.93 0.45 -14.92
CA VAL A 31 -2.73 0.81 -13.50
C VAL A 31 -1.36 0.35 -12.99
N ALA A 32 -0.92 -0.85 -13.36
CA ALA A 32 0.40 -1.38 -12.99
C ALA A 32 1.55 -0.60 -13.63
N LEU A 33 1.42 -0.24 -14.92
CA LEU A 33 2.41 0.62 -15.61
C LEU A 33 2.54 1.99 -14.92
N ILE A 34 1.40 2.61 -14.59
CA ILE A 34 1.39 3.90 -13.88
C ILE A 34 2.04 3.78 -12.50
N ALA A 35 1.85 2.66 -11.79
CA ALA A 35 2.51 2.44 -10.50
C ALA A 35 4.03 2.37 -10.62
N GLY A 36 4.55 1.74 -11.68
CA GLY A 36 6.00 1.69 -11.93
C GLY A 36 6.61 3.07 -12.23
N LEU A 37 5.82 4.04 -12.71
CA LEU A 37 6.28 5.41 -12.96
C LEU A 37 6.27 6.27 -11.69
N LYS A 38 5.46 5.93 -10.70
CA LYS A 38 5.31 6.75 -9.49
C LYS A 38 6.41 6.37 -8.48
N ALA A 39 7.32 7.30 -8.22
CA ALA A 39 8.37 7.15 -7.22
C ALA A 39 7.76 7.15 -5.81
N GLY A 40 7.46 5.97 -5.26
CA GLY A 40 7.22 5.76 -3.84
C GLY A 40 5.80 5.31 -3.43
N PRO A 41 5.69 4.63 -2.28
CA PRO A 41 4.44 4.04 -1.78
C PRO A 41 3.32 5.05 -1.48
N GLU A 42 3.68 6.29 -1.19
CA GLU A 42 2.76 7.41 -0.89
C GLU A 42 1.79 7.73 -2.05
N SER A 43 2.12 7.27 -3.26
CA SER A 43 1.42 7.65 -4.50
C SER A 43 0.27 6.72 -4.91
N VAL A 44 0.04 5.64 -4.15
CA VAL A 44 -0.92 4.57 -4.50
C VAL A 44 -2.36 5.00 -4.21
N ARG A 45 -2.60 5.78 -3.15
CA ARG A 45 -3.93 6.31 -2.83
C ARG A 45 -3.99 7.80 -3.12
N ASP A 46 -4.75 8.15 -4.15
CA ASP A 46 -5.02 9.53 -4.55
C ASP A 46 -6.54 9.79 -4.44
N PRO A 47 -7.01 10.35 -3.31
CA PRO A 47 -8.44 10.60 -3.07
C PRO A 47 -9.06 11.52 -4.11
N GLN A 48 -8.32 12.52 -4.59
CA GLN A 48 -8.80 13.47 -5.60
C GLN A 48 -9.02 12.74 -6.93
N ARG A 49 -8.09 11.86 -7.33
CA ARG A 49 -8.24 11.04 -8.53
C ARG A 49 -9.41 10.06 -8.41
N VAL A 50 -9.59 9.43 -7.25
CA VAL A 50 -10.71 8.53 -6.99
C VAL A 50 -12.04 9.28 -7.15
N ALA A 51 -12.18 10.46 -6.54
CA ALA A 51 -13.38 11.29 -6.66
C ALA A 51 -13.67 11.66 -8.13
N ALA A 52 -12.65 12.08 -8.88
CA ALA A 52 -12.77 12.41 -10.30
C ALA A 52 -13.14 11.20 -11.18
N ILE A 53 -12.67 9.99 -10.84
CA ILE A 53 -13.08 8.76 -11.54
C ILE A 53 -14.55 8.47 -11.26
N LEU A 54 -14.98 8.51 -10.00
CA LEU A 54 -16.35 8.19 -9.63
C LEU A 54 -17.37 9.19 -10.20
N ALA A 55 -17.03 10.49 -10.26
CA ALA A 55 -17.87 11.49 -10.91
C ALA A 55 -18.08 11.20 -12.41
N ARG A 56 -17.01 10.82 -13.12
CA ARG A 56 -17.10 10.43 -14.54
C ARG A 56 -17.93 9.16 -14.73
N VAL A 57 -17.81 8.20 -13.81
CA VAL A 57 -18.59 6.95 -13.86
C VAL A 57 -20.07 7.20 -13.66
N ARG A 58 -20.47 8.02 -12.69
CA ARG A 58 -21.88 8.41 -12.50
C ARG A 58 -22.46 9.05 -13.76
N SER A 59 -21.75 10.04 -14.30
CA SER A 59 -22.16 10.71 -15.54
C SER A 59 -22.28 9.74 -16.72
N ALA A 60 -21.36 8.78 -16.86
CA ALA A 60 -21.43 7.75 -17.89
C ALA A 60 -22.59 6.77 -17.67
N ALA A 61 -22.84 6.36 -16.41
CA ALA A 61 -23.92 5.47 -16.04
C ALA A 61 -25.28 6.08 -16.41
N GLY A 62 -25.51 7.36 -16.06
CA GLY A 62 -26.72 8.10 -16.43
C GLY A 62 -26.94 8.16 -17.94
N ARG A 63 -25.89 8.42 -18.74
CA ARG A 63 -26.00 8.42 -20.22
C ARG A 63 -26.31 7.04 -20.82
N CYS A 64 -25.91 5.97 -20.14
CA CYS A 64 -26.09 4.59 -20.62
C CYS A 64 -27.33 3.91 -20.02
N GLY A 65 -28.11 4.59 -19.16
CA GLY A 65 -29.25 3.99 -18.46
C GLY A 65 -28.86 2.93 -17.42
N LEU A 66 -27.61 2.95 -16.96
CA LEU A 66 -27.15 2.11 -15.86
C LEU A 66 -27.41 2.83 -14.54
N ASP A 67 -27.91 2.09 -13.54
CA ASP A 67 -28.06 2.62 -12.18
C ASP A 67 -26.72 3.14 -11.64
N GLU A 68 -26.71 4.39 -11.18
CA GLU A 68 -25.48 5.05 -10.73
C GLU A 68 -24.90 4.38 -9.49
N ALA A 69 -25.74 3.88 -8.58
CA ALA A 69 -25.28 3.24 -7.36
C ALA A 69 -24.53 1.93 -7.68
N LEU A 70 -25.09 1.12 -8.59
CA LEU A 70 -24.43 -0.06 -9.14
C LEU A 70 -23.09 0.30 -9.81
N ALA A 71 -23.08 1.30 -10.68
CA ALA A 71 -21.87 1.71 -11.38
C ALA A 71 -20.76 2.15 -10.41
N VAL A 72 -21.12 2.96 -9.41
CA VAL A 72 -20.20 3.42 -8.37
C VAL A 72 -19.65 2.25 -7.55
N ALA A 73 -20.50 1.29 -7.15
CA ALA A 73 -20.08 0.14 -6.37
C ALA A 73 -19.03 -0.70 -7.13
N VAL A 74 -19.31 -1.02 -8.40
CA VAL A 74 -18.36 -1.76 -9.26
C VAL A 74 -17.04 -1.01 -9.40
N TRP A 75 -17.06 0.30 -9.64
CA TRP A 75 -15.82 1.06 -9.79
C TRP A 75 -15.03 1.22 -8.50
N ARG A 76 -15.68 1.32 -7.34
CA ARG A 76 -15.01 1.33 -6.04
C ARG A 76 -14.23 0.03 -5.82
N GLU A 77 -14.87 -1.10 -6.11
CA GLU A 77 -14.24 -2.41 -6.00
C GLU A 77 -13.02 -2.52 -6.92
N LEU A 78 -13.17 -2.12 -8.19
CA LEU A 78 -12.05 -2.11 -9.14
C LEU A 78 -10.90 -1.20 -8.69
N LEU A 79 -11.20 -0.06 -8.06
CA LEU A 79 -10.19 0.87 -7.55
C LEU A 79 -9.46 0.29 -6.33
N GLU A 80 -10.17 -0.33 -5.39
CA GLU A 80 -9.57 -0.94 -4.21
C GLU A 80 -8.64 -2.09 -4.60
N ARG A 81 -9.11 -3.03 -5.42
CA ARG A 81 -8.29 -4.14 -5.95
C ARG A 81 -7.08 -3.67 -6.75
N SER A 82 -7.22 -2.53 -7.44
CA SER A 82 -6.11 -1.89 -8.14
C SER A 82 -5.05 -1.38 -7.16
N ALA A 83 -5.47 -0.68 -6.10
CA ALA A 83 -4.56 -0.16 -5.08
C ALA A 83 -3.81 -1.29 -4.35
N GLU A 84 -4.50 -2.36 -3.97
CA GLU A 84 -3.89 -3.56 -3.37
C GLU A 84 -2.81 -4.18 -4.28
N ALA A 85 -3.15 -4.39 -5.55
CA ALA A 85 -2.21 -4.95 -6.53
C ALA A 85 -0.98 -4.05 -6.75
N GLN A 86 -1.17 -2.72 -6.76
CA GLN A 86 -0.08 -1.76 -6.87
C GLN A 86 0.84 -1.79 -5.64
N GLN A 87 0.28 -1.84 -4.43
CA GLN A 87 1.08 -1.98 -3.20
C GLN A 87 1.90 -3.27 -3.22
N ALA A 88 1.30 -4.38 -3.64
CA ALA A 88 2.01 -5.66 -3.76
C ALA A 88 3.15 -5.58 -4.80
N LEU A 89 2.94 -4.90 -5.93
CA LEU A 89 3.99 -4.70 -6.93
C LEU A 89 5.14 -3.87 -6.38
N LEU A 90 4.86 -2.73 -5.74
CA LEU A 90 5.89 -1.86 -5.17
C LEU A 90 6.73 -2.58 -4.09
N ARG A 91 6.09 -3.37 -3.21
CA ARG A 91 6.80 -4.19 -2.20
C ARG A 91 7.77 -5.19 -2.82
N ARG A 92 7.44 -5.77 -3.98
CA ARG A 92 8.35 -6.71 -4.68
C ARG A 92 9.48 -5.99 -5.42
N SER A 93 9.21 -4.78 -5.90
CA SER A 93 10.18 -3.97 -6.63
C SER A 93 11.17 -3.25 -5.72
N ASP A 94 10.98 -3.28 -4.40
CA ASP A 94 11.91 -2.76 -3.39
C ASP A 94 12.94 -3.86 -3.03
N PRO A 95 14.12 -3.92 -3.68
CA PRO A 95 15.03 -5.07 -3.57
C PRO A 95 15.92 -4.98 -2.32
N ILE A 96 15.93 -3.84 -1.66
CA ILE A 96 16.71 -3.55 -0.46
C ILE A 96 15.71 -2.97 0.52
N GLY A 97 15.16 -3.83 1.38
CA GLY A 97 14.47 -3.36 2.57
C GLY A 97 15.36 -2.32 3.23
N ARG A 98 14.87 -1.08 3.26
CA ARG A 98 15.43 0.02 4.05
C ARG A 98 15.88 -0.59 5.38
N LEU A 99 17.19 -0.56 5.64
CA LEU A 99 17.75 -1.02 6.91
C LEU A 99 16.91 -0.38 8.01
N ASP A 100 16.48 -1.23 8.94
CA ASP A 100 15.82 -0.83 10.18
C ASP A 100 16.85 -0.09 11.04
N ASP A 101 17.17 1.15 10.66
CA ASP A 101 17.98 2.08 11.45
C ASP A 101 17.07 2.68 12.53
N GLY A 102 16.67 1.84 13.51
CA GLY A 102 15.59 2.21 14.40
C GLY A 102 15.47 1.47 15.74
N GLN A 103 16.37 0.56 16.10
CA GLN A 103 16.46 0.05 17.47
C GLN A 103 17.91 0.06 17.97
N ALA A 104 18.44 1.27 18.15
CA ALA A 104 19.61 1.51 18.99
C ALA A 104 19.39 2.78 19.82
N ALA A 105 18.57 2.67 20.87
CA ALA A 105 18.58 3.64 21.96
C ALA A 105 18.13 2.98 23.26
N GLY A 106 19.08 2.76 24.17
CA GLY A 106 18.82 2.83 25.61
C GLY A 106 18.69 1.51 26.36
N ALA A 107 19.75 0.70 26.40
CA ALA A 107 19.96 -0.22 27.53
C ALA A 107 21.43 -0.22 27.93
N SER A 108 21.81 0.71 28.80
CA SER A 108 23.02 0.58 29.62
C SER A 108 22.66 -0.16 30.90
N PRO A 109 23.23 -1.34 31.19
CA PRO A 109 23.30 -1.84 32.54
C PRO A 109 24.67 -1.46 33.11
N SER A 110 24.73 -0.35 33.86
CA SER A 110 25.88 -0.06 34.72
C SER A 110 25.92 -1.10 35.84
N SER A 111 26.92 -1.97 35.78
CA SER A 111 27.22 -2.99 36.79
C SER A 111 27.74 -2.37 38.09
N LEU A 112 27.10 -2.74 39.20
CA LEU A 112 27.61 -2.61 40.57
C LEU A 112 28.90 -3.43 40.76
N SER A 113 29.91 -2.84 41.39
CA SER A 113 30.45 -3.28 42.71
C SER A 113 31.91 -2.87 42.91
N ALA A 114 32.17 -2.18 44.03
CA ALA A 114 33.50 -2.00 44.62
C ALA A 114 34.09 -3.34 45.12
N PRO A 115 35.38 -3.34 45.49
CA PRO A 115 35.64 -3.46 46.93
C PRO A 115 36.74 -2.52 47.47
N ARG A 116 36.66 -2.31 48.79
CA ARG A 116 37.60 -1.59 49.65
C ARG A 116 38.88 -2.40 49.89
N SER A 117 40.03 -1.73 49.99
CA SER A 117 41.05 -2.05 50.98
C SER A 117 41.98 -0.86 51.25
N SER A 118 42.32 -0.75 52.53
CA SER A 118 43.07 0.30 53.23
C SER A 118 44.45 -0.26 53.59
N MET A 119 45.48 0.60 53.65
CA MET A 119 46.39 0.79 54.79
C MET A 119 47.81 1.27 54.40
N LEU A 120 48.22 2.39 55.04
CA LEU A 120 49.52 2.71 55.71
C LEU A 120 50.77 2.79 54.80
N ASP A 121 51.78 3.65 54.97
CA ASP A 121 52.33 4.45 56.07
C ASP A 121 53.37 5.45 55.49
N GLY A 122 53.79 6.49 56.24
CA GLY A 122 55.17 7.04 56.11
C GLY A 122 55.37 8.54 55.81
N THR A 123 55.34 9.35 56.86
CA THR A 123 56.36 10.35 57.28
C THR A 123 56.86 11.51 56.37
N VAL A 124 56.49 12.75 56.79
CA VAL A 124 57.26 14.00 57.12
C VAL A 124 58.53 14.41 56.34
N VAL A 125 58.64 15.69 55.91
CA VAL A 125 59.61 16.77 56.29
C VAL A 125 59.55 17.99 55.32
N GLN A 126 59.79 19.19 55.87
CA GLN A 126 59.88 20.56 55.31
C GLN A 126 60.93 20.82 54.20
N GLU A 127 60.77 21.91 53.42
CA GLU A 127 61.73 23.05 53.20
C GLU A 127 61.16 24.01 52.12
N SER A 128 60.88 25.28 52.43
CA SER A 128 61.72 26.49 52.30
C SER A 128 61.94 26.99 50.86
N SER A 129 61.19 28.03 50.45
CA SER A 129 61.71 29.33 49.98
C SER A 129 60.59 30.32 49.66
#